data_AF-A0A3S8U1H2-F1
#
_entry.id   AF-A0A3S8U1H2-F1
#
_cell.length_a   1.000
_cell.length_b   1.000
_cell.length_c   1.000
_cell.angle_alpha   90.00
_cell.angle_beta   90.00
_cell.angle_gamma   90.00
#
_symmetry.space_group_name_H-M   'P 1'
#
loop_
_entity.id
_entity.type
_entity.pdbx_description
1 polymer ?
#
loop_
_entity_poly.entity_id
_entity_poly.type
_entity_poly.pdbx_seq_one_letter_code
_entity_poly.pdbx_strand_id
1 'polypeptide(L)'
;MFPTRATCYARDYSAAHLADHPAQRVTSIALTPADGTGTDPRLQLWVTLTVKDWPGEHLLALGYCENNGADTLYCGMEGDASGFTVTPAKGGAVLVSVSSLGMGFEGERGFVTLERTRGDDRQFLLQPTRDCR
;
A
#
# COMPACT_ATOMS: atom_id res chain seq x y z
N MET A 1 -17.51 3.79 0.00
CA MET A 1 -16.93 5.06 -0.51
C MET A 1 -15.47 4.78 -0.80
N PHE A 2 -15.04 4.98 -2.04
CA PHE A 2 -13.67 4.73 -2.47
C PHE A 2 -12.69 5.77 -1.90
N PRO A 3 -11.38 5.45 -1.84
CA PRO A 3 -10.34 6.46 -1.67
C PRO A 3 -10.56 7.62 -2.64
N THR A 4 -10.44 8.84 -2.14
CA THR A 4 -10.55 10.06 -2.95
C THR A 4 -9.18 10.73 -3.03
N ARG A 5 -9.04 11.73 -3.90
CA ARG A 5 -7.83 12.58 -3.97
C ARG A 5 -7.59 13.43 -2.71
N ALA A 6 -8.42 13.33 -1.68
CA ALA A 6 -8.36 14.16 -0.47
C ALA A 6 -8.15 13.35 0.82
N THR A 7 -7.93 12.04 0.74
CA THR A 7 -7.84 11.18 1.94
C THR A 7 -6.60 10.30 1.90
N CYS A 8 -5.78 10.42 2.94
CA CYS A 8 -4.66 9.52 3.19
C CYS A 8 -5.10 8.37 4.08
N TYR A 9 -4.46 7.22 3.90
CA TYR A 9 -4.70 6.03 4.69
C TYR A 9 -3.38 5.50 5.18
N ALA A 10 -3.28 5.11 6.44
CA ALA A 10 -2.04 4.59 6.98
C ALA A 10 -2.28 3.48 8.00
N ARG A 11 -1.22 2.72 8.25
CA ARG A 11 -1.14 1.79 9.37
C ARG A 11 0.29 1.63 9.83
N ASP A 12 0.51 1.93 11.10
CA ASP A 12 1.71 1.56 11.83
C ASP A 12 1.43 0.32 12.68
N TYR A 13 2.43 -0.56 12.75
CA TYR A 13 2.37 -1.78 13.53
C TYR A 13 3.18 -1.64 14.81
N SER A 14 2.54 -1.88 15.95
CA SER A 14 3.23 -1.87 17.23
C SER A 14 4.19 -3.05 17.36
N ALA A 15 5.18 -2.92 18.24
CA ALA A 15 6.10 -4.01 18.55
C ALA A 15 5.37 -5.28 19.02
N ALA A 16 4.27 -5.13 19.77
CA ALA A 16 3.43 -6.26 20.20
C ALA A 16 2.79 -6.98 19.01
N HIS A 17 2.24 -6.24 18.05
CA HIS A 17 1.68 -6.84 16.84
C HIS A 17 2.75 -7.58 16.03
N LEU A 18 3.91 -6.96 15.82
CA LEU A 18 5.00 -7.59 15.07
C LEU A 18 5.58 -8.84 15.78
N ALA A 19 5.50 -8.90 17.11
CA ALA A 19 5.86 -10.11 17.86
C ALA A 19 4.85 -11.26 17.64
N ASP A 20 3.56 -10.93 17.54
CA ASP A 20 2.49 -11.90 17.24
C ASP A 20 2.48 -12.34 15.76
N HIS A 21 3.11 -11.55 14.88
CA HIS A 21 3.23 -11.79 13.44
C HIS A 21 4.71 -11.84 12.99
N PRO A 22 5.47 -12.88 13.39
CA PRO A 22 6.92 -12.90 13.19
C PRO A 22 7.36 -12.95 11.72
N ALA A 23 6.49 -13.40 10.82
CA ALA A 23 6.76 -13.42 9.38
C ALA A 23 6.40 -12.08 8.69
N GLN A 24 5.82 -11.13 9.42
CA GLN A 24 5.59 -9.77 8.93
C GLN A 24 6.91 -9.01 8.83
N ARG A 25 7.14 -8.36 7.69
CA ARG A 25 8.29 -7.51 7.42
C ARG A 25 7.92 -6.04 7.47
N VAL A 26 6.71 -5.69 7.06
CA VAL A 26 6.22 -4.32 7.00
C VAL A 26 5.92 -3.80 8.39
N THR A 27 6.51 -2.67 8.75
CA THR A 27 6.30 -1.99 10.03
C THR A 27 5.38 -0.78 9.90
N SER A 28 5.34 -0.18 8.72
CA SER A 28 4.40 0.90 8.36
C SER A 28 4.06 0.85 6.89
N ILE A 29 2.81 1.20 6.55
CA ILE A 29 2.32 1.36 5.19
C ILE A 29 1.35 2.55 5.11
N ALA A 30 1.50 3.36 4.06
CA ALA A 30 0.60 4.47 3.78
C ALA A 30 0.20 4.52 2.29
N LEU A 31 -1.04 4.95 2.04
CA LEU A 31 -1.55 5.35 0.73
C LEU A 31 -1.87 6.84 0.76
N THR A 32 -1.25 7.60 -0.14
CA THR A 32 -1.50 9.04 -0.27
C THR A 32 -1.86 9.39 -1.71
N PRO A 33 -2.81 10.32 -1.94
CA PRO A 33 -3.08 10.80 -3.29
C PRO A 33 -1.82 11.37 -3.93
N ALA A 34 -1.49 10.89 -5.14
CA ALA A 34 -0.49 11.55 -5.96
C ALA A 34 -1.17 12.68 -6.72
N ASP A 35 -1.12 13.89 -6.18
CA ASP A 35 -1.64 15.08 -6.87
C ASP A 35 -0.75 15.43 -8.09
N GLY A 36 -1.37 15.71 -9.24
CA GLY A 36 -0.77 16.58 -10.26
C GLY A 36 0.36 16.03 -11.15
N THR A 37 0.55 14.72 -11.30
CA THR A 37 1.65 14.18 -12.14
C THR A 37 1.35 14.13 -13.65
N GLY A 38 0.14 14.49 -14.12
CA GLY A 38 -0.14 14.56 -15.56
C GLY A 38 -1.61 14.61 -15.95
N THR A 39 -1.86 14.46 -17.26
CA THR A 39 -3.20 14.42 -17.90
C THR A 39 -3.94 13.10 -17.68
N ASP A 40 -3.38 12.16 -16.93
CA ASP A 40 -3.98 10.84 -16.68
C ASP A 40 -5.26 11.00 -15.83
N PRO A 41 -6.44 10.59 -16.33
CA PRO A 41 -7.69 10.73 -15.61
C PRO A 41 -7.83 9.75 -14.42
N ARG A 42 -6.95 8.75 -14.30
CA ARG A 42 -7.02 7.74 -13.24
C ARG A 42 -6.67 8.30 -11.87
N LEU A 43 -7.10 7.60 -10.82
CA LEU A 43 -6.65 7.88 -9.46
C LEU A 43 -5.22 7.34 -9.32
N GLN A 44 -4.29 8.20 -8.93
CA GLN A 44 -2.92 7.79 -8.63
C GLN A 44 -2.69 7.83 -7.12
N LEU A 45 -2.05 6.79 -6.60
CA LEU A 45 -1.73 6.66 -5.18
C LEU A 45 -0.24 6.38 -5.01
N TRP A 46 0.44 7.19 -4.22
CA TRP A 46 1.73 6.82 -3.66
C TRP A 46 1.53 5.76 -2.58
N VAL A 47 2.35 4.71 -2.64
CA VAL A 47 2.47 3.70 -1.60
C VAL A 47 3.80 3.88 -0.91
N THR A 48 3.77 4.29 0.36
CA THR A 48 4.96 4.39 1.21
C THR A 48 5.04 3.17 2.11
N LEU A 49 6.21 2.53 2.17
CA LEU A 49 6.45 1.33 2.97
C LEU A 49 7.71 1.49 3.82
N THR A 50 7.66 1.02 5.06
CA THR A 50 8.84 0.78 5.88
C THR A 50 8.88 -0.69 6.27
N VAL A 51 10.07 -1.29 6.20
CA VAL A 51 10.28 -2.71 6.54
C VAL A 51 11.34 -2.87 7.63
N LYS A 52 11.18 -3.91 8.45
CA LYS A 52 12.07 -4.22 9.57
C LYS A 52 13.53 -4.43 9.16
N ASP A 53 13.74 -4.96 7.95
CA ASP A 53 15.07 -5.32 7.46
C ASP A 53 15.89 -4.07 7.11
N TRP A 54 15.22 -2.97 6.74
CA TRP A 54 15.83 -1.73 6.23
C TRP A 54 15.39 -0.52 7.10
N PRO A 55 15.85 -0.44 8.36
CA PRO A 55 15.44 0.61 9.28
C PRO A 55 15.88 1.99 8.77
N GLY A 56 14.94 2.95 8.83
CA GLY A 56 15.15 4.34 8.41
C GLY A 56 14.97 4.60 6.91
N GLU A 57 14.67 3.56 6.12
CA GLU A 57 14.40 3.70 4.69
C GLU A 57 12.89 3.71 4.42
N HIS A 58 12.46 4.65 3.59
CA HIS A 58 11.08 4.74 3.11
C HIS A 58 11.06 4.32 1.65
N LEU A 59 10.42 3.18 1.39
CA LEU A 59 10.25 2.67 0.03
C LEU A 59 9.00 3.30 -0.55
N LEU A 60 9.10 3.78 -1.79
CA LEU A 60 8.03 4.51 -2.46
C LEU A 60 7.73 3.87 -3.81
N ALA A 61 6.44 3.72 -4.12
CA ALA A 61 5.98 3.27 -5.42
C ALA A 61 4.69 3.99 -5.82
N LEU A 62 4.52 4.24 -7.11
CA LEU A 62 3.32 4.87 -7.66
C LEU A 62 2.37 3.81 -8.21
N GLY A 63 1.10 3.88 -7.81
CA GLY A 63 0.02 3.03 -8.30
C GLY A 63 -1.01 3.80 -9.13
N TYR A 64 -1.40 3.25 -10.29
CA TYR A 64 -2.45 3.76 -11.16
C TYR A 64 -3.71 2.92 -10.99
N CYS A 65 -4.75 3.51 -10.41
CA CYS A 65 -5.93 2.81 -9.97
C CYS A 65 -7.10 2.95 -10.95
N GLU A 66 -7.69 1.82 -11.27
CA GLU A 66 -8.88 1.68 -12.11
C GLU A 66 -9.97 0.95 -11.33
N ASN A 67 -11.22 1.30 -11.61
CA ASN A 67 -12.36 0.62 -11.00
C ASN A 67 -12.53 -0.77 -11.64
N ASN A 68 -12.43 -1.82 -10.84
CA ASN A 68 -12.55 -3.21 -11.28
C ASN A 68 -13.95 -3.80 -10.99
N GLY A 69 -14.94 -2.94 -10.71
CA GLY A 69 -16.28 -3.34 -10.29
C GLY A 69 -16.40 -3.62 -8.78
N ALA A 70 -17.64 -3.78 -8.30
CA ALA A 70 -17.98 -4.23 -6.93
C ALA A 70 -17.20 -3.51 -5.80
N ASP A 71 -17.19 -2.18 -5.84
CA ASP A 71 -16.52 -1.33 -4.84
C ASP A 71 -15.02 -1.62 -4.65
N THR A 72 -14.31 -2.15 -5.66
CA THR A 72 -12.86 -2.42 -5.57
C THR A 72 -12.08 -1.72 -6.68
N LEU A 73 -10.98 -1.04 -6.29
CA LEU A 73 -10.00 -0.53 -7.23
C LEU A 73 -8.90 -1.57 -7.42
N TYR A 74 -8.46 -1.77 -8.65
CA TYR A 74 -7.18 -2.40 -8.93
C TYR A 74 -6.17 -1.31 -9.27
N CYS A 75 -5.02 -1.33 -8.60
CA CYS A 75 -3.93 -0.38 -8.77
C CYS A 75 -2.70 -1.11 -9.29
N GLY A 76 -2.38 -0.89 -10.57
CA GLY A 76 -1.12 -1.35 -11.16
C GLY A 76 0.03 -0.44 -10.73
N MET A 77 1.15 -1.02 -10.32
CA MET A 77 2.33 -0.27 -9.89
C MET A 77 3.28 -0.02 -11.06
N GLU A 78 3.95 1.13 -11.04
CA GLU A 78 4.95 1.51 -12.05
C GLU A 78 6.13 0.51 -12.10
N GLY A 79 6.79 0.40 -13.25
CA GLY A 79 8.05 -0.37 -13.38
C GLY A 79 7.89 -1.89 -13.23
N ASP A 80 6.78 -2.46 -13.72
CA ASP A 80 6.46 -3.88 -13.59
C ASP A 80 6.42 -4.40 -12.14
N ALA A 81 6.26 -3.49 -11.17
CA ALA A 81 6.14 -3.80 -9.74
C ALA A 81 4.83 -4.50 -9.35
N SER A 82 4.11 -5.05 -10.33
CA SER A 82 2.82 -5.73 -10.20
C SER A 82 1.71 -4.79 -9.71
N GLY A 83 1.08 -5.04 -8.55
CA GLY A 83 -0.06 -4.23 -8.14
C GLY A 83 -0.75 -4.64 -6.86
N PHE A 84 -1.86 -3.98 -6.56
CA PHE A 84 -2.68 -4.24 -5.39
C PHE A 84 -4.14 -3.88 -5.64
N THR A 85 -5.03 -4.37 -4.79
CA THR A 85 -6.43 -3.92 -4.78
C THR A 85 -6.72 -3.07 -3.56
N VAL A 86 -7.63 -2.11 -3.69
CA VAL A 86 -8.15 -1.31 -2.59
C VAL A 86 -9.65 -1.49 -2.51
N THR A 87 -10.14 -2.00 -1.38
CA THR A 87 -11.56 -2.21 -1.12
C THR A 87 -11.97 -1.45 0.15
N PRO A 88 -13.07 -0.68 0.14
CA PRO A 88 -13.59 -0.02 1.34
C PRO A 88 -13.87 -1.03 2.47
N ALA A 89 -13.62 -0.61 3.70
CA ALA A 89 -13.89 -1.36 4.91
C ALA A 89 -14.68 -0.52 5.93
N LYS A 90 -15.05 -1.12 7.06
CA LYS A 90 -15.81 -0.45 8.12
C LYS A 90 -15.04 0.75 8.69
N GLY A 91 -15.76 1.77 9.15
CA GLY A 91 -15.16 2.96 9.78
C GLY A 91 -14.44 3.89 8.82
N GLY A 92 -14.68 3.76 7.51
CA GLY A 92 -13.97 4.54 6.48
C GLY A 92 -12.56 4.03 6.21
N ALA A 93 -12.17 2.89 6.77
CA ALA A 93 -10.92 2.21 6.47
C ALA A 93 -10.91 1.64 5.04
N VAL A 94 -9.73 1.23 4.58
CA VAL A 94 -9.55 0.51 3.32
C VAL A 94 -8.70 -0.74 3.53
N LEU A 95 -9.06 -1.82 2.85
CA LEU A 95 -8.27 -3.03 2.77
C LEU A 95 -7.42 -2.99 1.50
N VAL A 96 -6.11 -2.92 1.68
CA VAL A 96 -5.11 -3.12 0.62
C VAL A 96 -4.79 -4.61 0.56
N SER A 97 -4.88 -5.21 -0.62
CA SER A 97 -4.47 -6.61 -0.83
C SER A 97 -3.42 -6.69 -1.93
N VAL A 98 -2.26 -7.27 -1.60
CA VAL A 98 -1.13 -7.49 -2.54
C VAL A 98 -1.60 -8.28 -3.75
N SER A 99 -1.30 -7.95 -5.00
CA SER A 99 -1.79 -8.76 -6.13
C SER A 99 -1.25 -10.19 -6.11
N SER A 100 -1.82 -11.10 -6.92
CA SER A 100 -1.28 -12.46 -7.09
C SER A 100 0.14 -12.49 -7.65
N LEU A 101 0.58 -11.39 -8.29
CA LEU A 101 1.94 -11.22 -8.83
C LEU A 101 2.87 -10.48 -7.84
N GLY A 102 2.34 -10.05 -6.69
CA GLY A 102 3.09 -9.33 -5.67
C GLY A 102 2.92 -7.81 -5.72
N MET A 103 3.71 -7.14 -4.89
CA MET A 103 3.96 -5.70 -4.92
C MET A 103 5.47 -5.48 -4.79
N GLY A 104 6.08 -4.88 -5.79
CA GLY A 104 7.51 -4.56 -5.82
C GLY A 104 7.80 -3.14 -5.33
N PHE A 105 8.90 -2.98 -4.62
CA PHE A 105 9.41 -1.69 -4.17
C PHE A 105 10.93 -1.65 -4.38
N GLU A 106 11.41 -0.57 -4.97
CA GLU A 106 12.84 -0.28 -5.10
C GLU A 106 13.29 0.61 -3.96
N GLY A 107 14.49 0.32 -3.43
CA GLY A 107 15.16 1.10 -2.41
C GLY A 107 16.67 1.11 -2.64
N GLU A 108 17.38 1.89 -1.84
CA GLU A 108 18.84 2.04 -1.88
C GLU A 108 19.56 0.70 -1.62
N ARG A 109 18.91 -0.21 -0.90
CA ARG A 109 19.44 -1.54 -0.54
C ARG A 109 19.03 -2.65 -1.51
N GLY A 110 18.27 -2.33 -2.57
CA GLY A 110 17.79 -3.27 -3.57
C GLY A 110 16.26 -3.31 -3.64
N PHE A 111 15.69 -4.50 -3.84
CA PHE A 111 14.24 -4.66 -4.02
C PHE A 111 13.56 -5.38 -2.86
N VAL A 112 12.38 -4.89 -2.47
CA VAL A 112 11.43 -5.61 -1.62
C VAL A 112 10.25 -6.05 -2.46
N THR A 113 9.88 -7.32 -2.36
CA THR A 113 8.62 -7.83 -2.91
C THR A 113 7.75 -8.34 -1.78
N LEU A 114 6.53 -7.81 -1.70
CA LEU A 114 5.45 -8.37 -0.88
C LEU A 114 4.71 -9.41 -1.71
N GLU A 115 4.39 -10.55 -1.13
CA GLU A 115 3.79 -11.67 -1.84
C GLU A 115 2.41 -12.00 -1.29
N ARG A 116 1.47 -12.37 -2.15
CA ARG A 116 0.10 -12.74 -1.73
C ARG A 116 0.04 -14.09 -0.99
N THR A 117 0.95 -15.01 -1.28
CA THR A 117 0.85 -16.42 -0.87
C THR A 117 1.89 -16.84 0.18
N ARG A 118 2.84 -15.96 0.53
CA ARG A 118 3.88 -16.20 1.54
C ARG A 118 4.00 -15.03 2.49
N GLY A 119 4.43 -15.30 3.73
CA GLY A 119 4.57 -14.29 4.79
C GLY A 119 3.25 -13.75 5.32
N ASP A 120 3.35 -12.75 6.20
CA ASP A 120 2.18 -12.10 6.81
C ASP A 120 1.75 -10.82 6.09
N ASP A 121 2.62 -10.26 5.25
CA ASP A 121 2.45 -9.00 4.51
C ASP A 121 1.52 -9.13 3.28
N ARG A 122 0.36 -9.79 3.44
CA ARG A 122 -0.54 -10.15 2.32
C ARG A 122 -1.68 -9.16 2.13
N GLN A 123 -2.15 -8.59 3.24
CA GLN A 123 -3.24 -7.63 3.28
C GLN A 123 -3.02 -6.64 4.42
N PHE A 124 -3.44 -5.41 4.21
CA PHE A 124 -3.26 -4.32 5.15
C PHE A 124 -4.59 -3.59 5.30
N LEU A 125 -5.14 -3.52 6.51
CA LEU A 125 -6.31 -2.70 6.80
C LEU A 125 -5.84 -1.34 7.30
N LEU A 126 -5.94 -0.31 6.47
CA LEU A 126 -5.45 1.04 6.73
C LEU A 126 -6.60 1.93 7.19
N GLN A 127 -6.33 2.78 8.17
CA GLN A 127 -7.29 3.75 8.69
C GLN A 127 -7.13 5.09 7.98
N PRO A 128 -8.21 5.86 7.77
CA PRO A 128 -8.08 7.23 7.27
C PRO A 128 -7.29 8.06 8.28
N THR A 129 -6.36 8.86 7.78
CA THR A 129 -5.48 9.70 8.59
C THR A 129 -5.37 11.10 7.98
N ARG A 130 -5.09 12.09 8.84
CA ARG A 130 -4.72 13.44 8.41
C ARG A 130 -3.22 13.59 8.17
N ASP A 131 -2.43 12.63 8.64
CA ASP A 131 -0.98 12.61 8.46
C ASP A 131 -0.63 11.64 7.32
N CYS A 132 -0.14 12.19 6.21
CA CYS A 132 0.15 11.48 4.96
C CYS A 132 1.64 11.04 4.89
N ARG A 133 2.25 10.78 6.05
CA ARG A 133 3.67 10.40 6.16
C ARG A 133 3.87 8.90 6.07
#